data_AF-A0A350HAF2-F1
#
_entry.id   AF-A0A350HAF2-F1
#
_cell.length_a   1.000
_cell.length_b   1.000
_cell.length_c   1.000
_cell.angle_alpha   90.00
_cell.angle_beta   90.00
_cell.angle_gamma   90.00
#
_symmetry.space_group_name_H-M   'P 1'
#
loop_
_entity.id
_entity.type
_entity.pdbx_description
1 polymer ?
#
loop_
_entity_poly.entity_id
_entity_poly.type
_entity_poly.pdbx_seq_one_letter_code
_entity_poly.pdbx_strand_id
1 'polypeptide(L)'
;KDDIYKKFADNVKTLSLSISQKYIKPEKGTSDFAIMFIPSDALYFECLRITDNPKRDELFENLLKNKVMLASPSTLFAFLSIIMMGMKQYKYYKHSKQIQEEAEKLKKHVENFIKQYEGAGEAIQKAESAYEVSRKHLDTIKNTADRITKVRSESESAEIKEE
;
A
#
# COMPACT_ATOMS: atom_id res chain seq x y z
N LYS A 1 46.24 8.41 -36.99
CA LYS A 1 45.04 8.80 -36.19
C LYS A 1 44.12 7.61 -35.96
N ASP A 2 43.73 6.86 -36.99
CA ASP A 2 42.82 5.71 -36.83
C ASP A 2 43.34 4.57 -35.96
N ASP A 3 44.65 4.28 -36.00
CA ASP A 3 45.27 3.24 -35.15
C ASP A 3 45.15 3.54 -33.64
N ILE A 4 45.24 4.82 -33.25
CA ILE A 4 45.13 5.26 -31.85
C ILE A 4 43.69 5.06 -31.35
N TYR A 5 42.70 5.43 -32.15
CA TYR A 5 41.28 5.24 -31.81
C TYR A 5 40.91 3.76 -31.71
N LYS A 6 41.47 2.92 -32.59
CA LYS A 6 41.27 1.47 -32.53
C LYS A 6 41.84 0.88 -31.24
N LYS A 7 43.09 1.19 -30.92
CA LYS A 7 43.74 0.76 -29.66
C LYS A 7 42.97 1.24 -28.42
N PHE A 8 42.47 2.48 -28.45
CA PHE A 8 41.65 3.00 -27.36
C PHE A 8 40.35 2.21 -27.19
N ALA A 9 39.62 1.95 -28.28
CA ALA A 9 38.40 1.16 -28.23
C ALA A 9 38.65 -0.28 -27.73
N ASP A 10 39.72 -0.91 -28.21
CA ASP A 10 40.08 -2.28 -27.81
C ASP A 10 40.47 -2.36 -26.33
N ASN A 11 41.11 -1.32 -25.79
CA ASN A 11 41.36 -1.20 -24.36
C ASN A 11 40.04 -1.11 -23.59
N VAL A 12 39.10 -0.25 -23.99
CA VAL A 12 37.79 -0.13 -23.31
C VAL A 12 37.02 -1.45 -23.36
N LYS A 13 37.03 -2.17 -24.49
CA LYS A 13 36.43 -3.51 -24.61
C LYS A 13 37.07 -4.51 -23.63
N THR A 14 38.40 -4.52 -23.54
CA THR A 14 39.13 -5.43 -22.65
C THR A 14 38.82 -5.13 -21.18
N LEU A 15 38.78 -3.85 -20.81
CA LEU A 15 38.39 -3.44 -19.45
C LEU A 15 36.94 -3.83 -19.14
N SER A 16 36.00 -3.60 -20.06
CA SER A 16 34.59 -3.94 -19.82
C SER A 16 34.39 -5.45 -19.65
N LEU A 17 35.09 -6.28 -20.43
CA LEU A 17 35.08 -7.73 -20.26
C LEU A 17 35.63 -8.14 -18.89
N SER A 18 36.77 -7.57 -18.48
CA SER A 18 37.34 -7.84 -17.16
C SER A 18 36.41 -7.41 -16.03
N ILE A 19 35.70 -6.30 -16.16
CA ILE A 19 34.74 -5.81 -15.15
C ILE A 19 33.57 -6.78 -15.04
N SER A 20 33.00 -7.16 -16.18
CA SER A 20 31.88 -8.10 -16.25
C SER A 20 32.20 -9.41 -15.54
N GLN A 21 33.31 -10.05 -15.88
CA GLN A 21 33.75 -11.32 -15.29
C GLN A 21 34.07 -11.23 -13.80
N LYS A 22 34.62 -10.09 -13.33
CA LYS A 22 35.03 -9.94 -11.93
C LYS A 22 33.85 -9.60 -11.02
N TYR A 23 32.97 -8.70 -11.47
CA TYR A 23 32.02 -8.00 -10.59
C TYR A 23 30.54 -8.26 -10.87
N ILE A 24 30.16 -8.77 -12.05
CA ILE A 24 28.76 -9.09 -12.36
C ILE A 24 28.51 -10.56 -12.01
N LYS A 25 28.14 -10.81 -10.76
CA LYS A 25 27.83 -12.12 -10.16
C LYS A 25 26.51 -12.08 -9.40
N PRO A 26 25.35 -12.02 -10.09
CA PRO A 26 24.03 -11.99 -9.44
C PRO A 26 23.80 -13.14 -8.46
N GLU A 27 24.38 -14.32 -8.73
CA GLU A 27 24.35 -15.49 -7.86
C GLU A 27 25.07 -15.27 -6.52
N LYS A 28 25.94 -14.26 -6.44
CA LYS A 28 26.63 -13.83 -5.21
C LYS A 28 26.06 -12.54 -4.62
N GLY A 29 24.91 -12.08 -5.12
CA GLY A 29 24.21 -10.91 -4.61
C GLY A 29 24.72 -9.56 -5.15
N THR A 30 25.48 -9.55 -6.25
CA THR A 30 25.82 -8.30 -6.95
C THR A 30 24.72 -7.90 -7.93
N SER A 31 24.82 -6.68 -8.49
CA SER A 31 23.98 -6.28 -9.62
C SER A 31 24.27 -7.14 -10.88
N ASP A 32 23.28 -7.17 -11.78
CA ASP A 32 23.32 -7.77 -13.11
C ASP A 32 23.99 -6.88 -14.17
N PHE A 33 24.40 -5.66 -13.79
CA PHE A 33 25.20 -4.76 -14.62
C PHE A 33 26.34 -4.13 -13.80
N ALA A 34 27.27 -3.48 -14.49
CA ALA A 34 28.31 -2.68 -13.86
C ALA A 34 28.44 -1.31 -14.52
N ILE A 35 28.91 -0.32 -13.75
CA ILE A 35 29.23 1.01 -14.26
C ILE A 35 30.75 1.12 -14.33
N MET A 36 31.27 1.34 -15.54
CA MET A 36 32.68 1.64 -15.79
C MET A 36 32.87 3.16 -15.80
N PHE A 37 33.60 3.64 -14.80
CA PHE A 37 33.91 5.06 -14.67
C PHE A 37 35.05 5.49 -15.61
N ILE A 38 34.83 6.58 -16.33
CA ILE A 38 35.82 7.26 -17.16
C ILE A 38 36.12 8.61 -16.50
N PRO A 39 37.37 8.90 -16.11
CA PRO A 39 37.70 10.03 -15.23
C PRO A 39 37.58 11.42 -15.89
N SER A 40 37.23 11.50 -17.17
CA SER A 40 37.10 12.76 -17.91
C SER A 40 35.90 12.71 -18.84
N ASP A 41 35.03 13.72 -18.76
CA ASP A 41 33.89 13.89 -19.68
C ASP A 41 34.35 13.94 -21.14
N ALA A 42 35.46 14.62 -21.45
CA ALA A 42 36.02 14.63 -22.80
C ALA A 42 36.35 13.23 -23.35
N LEU A 43 36.91 12.33 -22.51
CA LEU A 43 37.20 10.96 -22.91
C LEU A 43 35.93 10.12 -23.05
N TYR A 44 34.94 10.38 -22.18
CA TYR A 44 33.63 9.75 -22.28
C TYR A 44 32.93 10.10 -23.59
N PHE A 45 32.96 11.37 -24.02
CA PHE A 45 32.41 11.78 -25.31
C PHE A 45 33.14 11.15 -26.50
N GLU A 46 34.47 10.98 -26.42
CA GLU A 46 35.21 10.24 -27.44
C GLU A 46 34.80 8.75 -27.49
N CYS A 47 34.53 8.11 -26.34
CA CYS A 47 33.94 6.77 -26.32
C CYS A 47 32.58 6.73 -27.02
N LEU A 48 31.69 7.69 -26.73
CA LEU A 48 30.38 7.77 -27.36
C LEU A 48 30.48 8.03 -28.88
N ARG A 49 31.40 8.88 -29.29
CA ARG A 49 31.63 9.15 -30.71
C ARG A 49 32.14 7.92 -31.46
N ILE A 50 32.91 7.06 -30.80
CA ILE A 50 33.35 5.78 -31.37
C ILE A 50 32.18 4.80 -31.45
N THR A 51 31.28 4.79 -30.46
CA THR A 51 30.07 3.95 -30.49
C THR A 51 29.07 4.37 -31.56
N ASP A 52 29.01 5.67 -31.91
CA ASP A 52 28.05 6.18 -32.90
C ASP A 52 28.54 6.08 -34.36
N ASN A 53 29.73 5.52 -34.58
CA ASN A 53 30.30 5.41 -35.92
C ASN A 53 29.97 4.03 -36.53
N PRO A 54 29.16 3.96 -37.61
CA PRO A 54 28.71 2.70 -38.20
C PRO A 54 29.83 1.84 -38.81
N LYS A 55 31.06 2.36 -38.94
CA LYS A 55 32.24 1.56 -39.32
C LYS A 55 33.01 1.01 -38.11
N ARG A 56 32.60 1.35 -36.88
CA ARG A 56 33.29 1.05 -35.60
C ARG A 56 32.34 0.60 -34.48
N ASP A 57 31.12 0.19 -34.83
CA ASP A 57 30.00 -0.23 -33.95
C ASP A 57 30.33 -1.35 -32.94
N GLU A 58 31.51 -1.96 -32.99
CA GLU A 58 31.89 -3.03 -32.08
C GLU A 58 31.92 -2.59 -30.60
N LEU A 59 32.20 -1.32 -30.29
CA LEU A 59 32.38 -0.92 -28.89
C LEU A 59 31.06 -0.95 -28.11
N PHE A 60 29.97 -0.42 -28.69
CA PHE A 60 28.66 -0.38 -28.02
C PHE A 60 28.11 -1.78 -27.78
N GLU A 61 28.13 -2.62 -28.83
CA GLU A 61 27.69 -4.02 -28.76
C GLU A 61 28.48 -4.82 -27.72
N ASN A 62 29.80 -4.61 -27.62
CA ASN A 62 30.61 -5.26 -26.59
C ASN A 62 30.24 -4.79 -25.18
N LEU A 63 30.04 -3.49 -24.98
CA LEU A 63 29.61 -2.93 -23.69
C LEU A 63 28.25 -3.48 -23.27
N LEU A 64 27.29 -3.54 -24.20
CA LEU A 64 25.95 -4.08 -23.98
C LEU A 64 26.01 -5.58 -23.65
N LYS A 65 26.75 -6.36 -24.44
CA LYS A 65 26.97 -7.80 -24.20
C LYS A 65 27.62 -8.07 -22.84
N ASN A 66 28.57 -7.23 -22.45
CA ASN A 66 29.26 -7.34 -21.15
C ASN A 66 28.41 -6.79 -19.99
N LYS A 67 27.24 -6.19 -20.26
CA LYS A 67 26.38 -5.51 -19.29
C LYS A 67 27.12 -4.41 -18.53
N VAL A 68 27.99 -3.69 -19.22
CA VAL A 68 28.78 -2.59 -18.66
C VAL A 68 28.31 -1.28 -19.27
N MET A 69 27.90 -0.34 -18.43
CA MET A 69 27.54 1.02 -18.80
C MET A 69 28.71 1.95 -18.55
N LEU A 70 28.96 2.89 -19.46
CA LEU A 70 29.98 3.92 -19.25
C LEU A 70 29.39 5.08 -18.44
N ALA A 71 30.17 5.63 -17.53
CA ALA A 71 29.84 6.88 -16.84
C ALA A 71 31.07 7.77 -16.70
N SER A 72 30.88 9.07 -16.84
CA SER A 72 31.84 10.12 -16.56
C SER A 72 31.57 10.72 -15.17
N PRO A 73 32.35 11.71 -14.68
CA PRO A 73 32.05 12.37 -13.41
C PRO A 73 30.64 12.95 -13.36
N SER A 74 30.21 13.62 -14.44
CA SER A 74 28.88 14.22 -14.52
C SER A 74 27.76 13.18 -14.60
N THR A 75 27.91 12.14 -15.43
CA THR A 75 26.86 11.14 -15.62
C THR A 75 26.81 10.11 -14.49
N LEU A 76 27.93 9.83 -13.82
CA LEU A 76 27.94 8.98 -12.62
C LEU A 76 27.11 9.60 -11.50
N PHE A 77 27.22 10.92 -11.29
CA PHE A 77 26.39 11.61 -10.32
C PHE A 77 24.89 11.48 -10.65
N ALA A 78 24.53 11.64 -11.93
CA ALA A 78 23.16 11.45 -12.39
C ALA A 78 22.66 10.01 -12.16
N PHE A 79 23.46 9.00 -12.52
CA PHE A 79 23.10 7.59 -12.29
C PHE A 79 22.89 7.29 -10.80
N LEU A 80 23.81 7.71 -9.93
CA LEU A 80 23.68 7.51 -8.49
C LEU A 80 22.45 8.25 -7.92
N SER A 81 22.14 9.43 -8.44
CA SER A 81 20.95 10.17 -8.05
C SER A 81 19.66 9.43 -8.40
N ILE A 82 19.59 8.86 -9.61
CA ILE A 82 18.46 8.03 -10.06
C ILE A 82 18.35 6.76 -9.22
N ILE A 83 19.46 6.06 -8.96
CA ILE A 83 19.48 4.86 -8.11
C ILE A 83 18.99 5.22 -6.69
N MET A 84 19.50 6.29 -6.10
CA MET A 84 19.09 6.75 -4.78
C MET A 84 17.58 7.09 -4.76
N MET A 85 17.07 7.75 -5.79
CA MET A 85 15.63 8.04 -5.92
C MET A 85 14.81 6.74 -6.03
N GLY A 86 15.23 5.80 -6.89
CA GLY A 86 14.58 4.49 -7.01
C GLY A 86 14.55 3.72 -5.70
N MET A 87 15.66 3.73 -4.93
CA MET A 87 15.73 3.08 -3.62
C MET A 87 14.81 3.75 -2.58
N LYS A 88 14.70 5.08 -2.58
CA LYS A 88 13.74 5.80 -1.70
C LYS A 88 12.31 5.40 -2.05
N GLN A 89 11.99 5.36 -3.34
CA GLN A 89 10.66 5.04 -3.84
C GLN A 89 10.28 3.59 -3.53
N TYR A 90 11.23 2.66 -3.65
CA TYR A 90 11.04 1.28 -3.23
C TYR A 90 10.69 1.16 -1.73
N LYS A 91 11.39 1.91 -0.87
CA LYS A 91 11.07 1.95 0.57
C LYS A 91 9.66 2.49 0.82
N TYR A 92 9.28 3.59 0.17
CA TYR A 92 7.93 4.15 0.26
C TYR A 92 6.86 3.14 -0.18
N TYR A 93 7.08 2.46 -1.31
CA TYR A 93 6.15 1.46 -1.83
C TYR A 93 5.95 0.29 -0.86
N LYS A 94 7.03 -0.19 -0.23
CA LYS A 94 6.96 -1.27 0.76
C LYS A 94 6.05 -0.92 1.93
N HIS A 95 6.10 0.32 2.42
CA HIS A 95 5.24 0.79 3.50
C HIS A 95 3.80 1.07 3.05
N SER A 96 3.61 1.59 1.82
CA SER A 96 2.28 1.86 1.27
C SER A 96 1.41 0.59 1.18
N LYS A 97 2.01 -0.54 0.78
CA LYS A 97 1.30 -1.83 0.74
C LYS A 97 0.77 -2.24 2.12
N GLN A 98 1.57 -2.06 3.17
CA GLN A 98 1.16 -2.36 4.54
C GLN A 98 0.01 -1.45 4.99
N ILE A 99 0.07 -0.17 4.65
CA ILE A 99 -1.01 0.78 4.96
C ILE A 99 -2.30 0.37 4.25
N GLN A 100 -2.23 -0.06 2.99
CA GLN A 100 -3.39 -0.54 2.24
C GLN A 100 -4.01 -1.79 2.90
N GLU A 101 -3.18 -2.78 3.26
CA GLU A 101 -3.64 -4.01 3.93
C GLU A 101 -4.32 -3.71 5.28
N GLU A 102 -3.77 -2.80 6.10
CA GLU A 102 -4.37 -2.39 7.37
C GLU A 102 -5.65 -1.57 7.16
N ALA A 103 -5.71 -0.72 6.13
CA ALA A 103 -6.92 0.02 5.79
C ALA A 103 -8.07 -0.92 5.37
N GLU A 104 -7.78 -1.99 4.62
CA GLU A 104 -8.78 -3.02 4.28
C GLU A 104 -9.30 -3.78 5.49
N LYS A 105 -8.43 -4.10 6.45
CA LYS A 105 -8.84 -4.72 7.73
C LYS A 105 -9.75 -3.80 8.52
N LEU A 106 -9.38 -2.52 8.63
CA LEU A 106 -10.17 -1.51 9.32
C LEU A 106 -11.56 -1.36 8.68
N LYS A 107 -11.63 -1.31 7.35
CA LYS A 107 -12.90 -1.24 6.61
C LYS A 107 -13.83 -2.40 6.99
N LYS A 108 -13.33 -3.64 6.97
CA LYS A 108 -14.12 -4.82 7.37
C LYS A 108 -14.59 -4.74 8.83
N HIS A 109 -13.73 -4.24 9.72
CA HIS A 109 -14.08 -4.09 11.12
C HIS A 109 -15.22 -3.08 11.31
N VAL A 110 -15.17 -1.94 10.60
CA VAL A 110 -16.21 -0.91 10.61
C VAL A 110 -17.52 -1.45 10.03
N GLU A 111 -17.49 -2.17 8.91
CA GLU A 111 -18.69 -2.80 8.32
C GLU A 111 -19.35 -3.79 9.29
N ASN A 112 -18.56 -4.61 9.98
CA ASN A 112 -19.09 -5.54 10.99
C ASN A 112 -19.66 -4.81 12.19
N PHE A 113 -19.01 -3.74 12.65
CA PHE A 113 -19.50 -2.92 13.75
C PHE A 113 -20.84 -2.25 13.40
N ILE A 114 -20.98 -1.70 12.20
CA ILE A 114 -22.24 -1.11 11.71
C ILE A 114 -23.37 -2.14 11.78
N LYS A 115 -23.15 -3.37 11.27
CA LYS A 115 -24.16 -4.44 11.34
C LYS A 115 -24.57 -4.79 12.78
N GLN A 116 -23.61 -4.86 13.69
CA GLN A 116 -23.89 -5.12 15.10
C GLN A 116 -24.67 -3.97 15.75
N TYR A 117 -24.31 -2.73 15.40
CA TYR A 117 -24.97 -1.53 15.88
C TYR A 117 -26.42 -1.43 15.38
N GLU A 118 -26.67 -1.72 14.10
CA GLU A 118 -28.01 -1.80 13.53
C GLU A 118 -28.86 -2.87 14.23
N GLY A 119 -28.30 -4.07 14.44
CA GLY A 119 -28.97 -5.14 15.17
C GLY A 119 -29.30 -4.78 16.62
N ALA A 120 -28.43 -4.03 17.30
CA ALA A 120 -28.71 -3.50 18.63
C ALA A 120 -29.87 -2.49 18.61
N GLY A 121 -29.92 -1.62 17.60
CA GLY A 121 -31.02 -0.69 17.37
C GLY A 121 -32.36 -1.41 17.19
N GLU A 122 -32.40 -2.46 16.37
CA GLU A 122 -33.60 -3.28 16.18
C GLU A 122 -34.05 -3.96 17.47
N ALA A 123 -33.12 -4.48 18.27
CA ALA A 123 -33.42 -5.12 19.55
C ALA A 123 -34.03 -4.12 20.55
N ILE A 124 -33.49 -2.91 20.62
CA ILE A 124 -34.04 -1.82 21.45
C ILE A 124 -35.45 -1.47 21.00
N GLN A 125 -35.70 -1.35 19.69
CA GLN A 125 -37.01 -1.02 19.15
C GLN A 125 -38.07 -2.11 19.44
N LYS A 126 -37.66 -3.38 19.40
CA LYS A 126 -38.51 -4.51 19.83
C LYS A 126 -38.81 -4.47 21.32
N ALA A 127 -37.82 -4.16 22.16
CA ALA A 127 -38.00 -4.03 23.60
C ALA A 127 -38.94 -2.86 23.96
N GLU A 128 -38.78 -1.72 23.30
CA GLU A 128 -39.68 -0.56 23.42
C GLU A 128 -41.13 -0.93 23.06
N SER A 129 -41.31 -1.62 21.93
CA SER A 129 -42.63 -2.07 21.48
C SER A 129 -43.29 -3.03 22.48
N ALA A 130 -42.52 -3.98 23.02
CA ALA A 130 -43.01 -4.91 24.05
C ALA A 130 -43.38 -4.17 25.35
N TYR A 131 -42.56 -3.21 25.76
CA TYR A 131 -42.82 -2.36 26.92
C TYR A 131 -44.14 -1.59 26.77
N GLU A 132 -44.39 -0.97 25.61
CA GLU A 132 -45.62 -0.22 25.35
C GLU A 132 -46.87 -1.12 25.36
N VAL A 133 -46.77 -2.35 24.86
CA VAL A 133 -47.87 -3.34 24.97
C VAL A 133 -48.15 -3.70 26.42
N SER A 134 -47.11 -4.03 27.20
CA SER A 134 -47.26 -4.35 28.63
C SER A 134 -47.84 -3.18 29.42
N ARG A 135 -47.42 -1.95 29.11
CA ARG A 135 -47.96 -0.73 29.73
C ARG A 135 -49.46 -0.58 29.49
N LYS A 136 -49.92 -0.76 28.24
CA LYS A 136 -51.37 -0.72 27.91
C LYS A 136 -52.17 -1.78 28.68
N HIS A 137 -51.64 -3.00 28.80
CA HIS A 137 -52.27 -4.03 29.63
C HIS A 137 -52.34 -3.63 31.10
N LEU A 138 -51.27 -3.04 31.65
CA LEU A 138 -51.24 -2.58 33.03
C LEU A 138 -52.27 -1.48 33.29
N ASP A 139 -52.42 -0.53 32.36
CA ASP A 139 -53.47 0.50 32.42
C ASP A 139 -54.88 -0.12 32.39
N THR A 140 -55.09 -1.18 31.62
CA THR A 140 -56.39 -1.89 31.53
C THR A 140 -56.71 -2.64 32.82
N ILE A 141 -55.71 -3.31 33.40
CA ILE A 141 -55.82 -3.99 34.69
C ILE A 141 -56.14 -2.97 35.78
N LYS A 142 -55.41 -1.84 35.82
CA LYS A 142 -55.67 -0.74 36.76
C LYS A 142 -57.10 -0.24 36.66
N ASN A 143 -57.57 0.08 35.46
CA ASN A 143 -58.95 0.54 35.23
C ASN A 143 -59.99 -0.49 35.68
N THR A 144 -59.71 -1.79 35.48
CA THR A 144 -60.60 -2.88 35.92
C THR A 144 -60.61 -3.01 37.44
N ALA A 145 -59.45 -2.94 38.10
CA ALA A 145 -59.33 -2.94 39.55
C ALA A 145 -60.06 -1.74 40.19
N ASP A 146 -59.91 -0.54 39.61
CA ASP A 146 -60.62 0.66 40.05
C ASP A 146 -62.14 0.50 39.94
N ARG A 147 -62.63 -0.09 38.84
CA ARG A 147 -64.07 -0.41 38.67
C ARG A 147 -64.57 -1.40 39.71
N ILE A 148 -63.84 -2.49 39.95
CA ILE A 148 -64.21 -3.51 40.95
C ILE A 148 -64.26 -2.88 42.35
N THR A 149 -63.27 -2.04 42.68
CA THR A 149 -63.21 -1.35 43.97
C THR A 149 -64.42 -0.41 44.15
N LYS A 150 -64.79 0.31 43.07
CA LYS A 150 -65.95 1.20 43.08
C LYS A 150 -67.27 0.43 43.25
N VAL A 151 -67.48 -0.64 42.48
CA VAL A 151 -68.68 -1.49 42.60
C VAL A 151 -68.79 -2.08 44.01
N ARG A 152 -67.67 -2.54 44.60
CA ARG A 152 -67.66 -3.06 45.97
C ARG A 152 -68.06 -2.00 47.01
N SER A 153 -67.57 -0.77 46.87
CA SER A 153 -67.95 0.34 47.77
C SER A 153 -69.43 0.73 47.63
N GLU A 154 -70.02 0.58 46.44
CA GLU A 154 -71.44 0.84 46.17
C GLU A 154 -72.34 -0.29 46.68
N SER A 155 -71.89 -1.55 46.66
CA SER A 155 -72.62 -2.69 47.25
C SER A 155 -72.61 -2.68 48.78
N GLU A 156 -71.47 -2.37 49.41
CA GLU A 156 -71.36 -2.26 50.88
C GLU A 156 -72.21 -1.09 51.44
N SER A 157 -72.43 -0.02 50.65
CA SER A 157 -73.29 1.11 51.04
C SER A 157 -74.78 0.91 50.75
N ALA A 158 -75.15 -0.12 50.00
CA ALA A 158 -76.52 -0.55 49.77
C ALA A 158 -77.02 -1.49 50.89
N GLU A 159 -76.18 -2.43 51.36
CA GLU A 159 -76.52 -3.33 52.47
C GLU A 159 -76.72 -2.57 53.81
N ILE A 160 -75.97 -1.50 54.06
CA ILE A 160 -76.11 -0.66 55.28
C ILE A 160 -77.41 0.16 55.30
N LYS A 161 -78.13 0.28 54.17
CA LYS A 161 -79.41 1.00 54.08
C LYS A 161 -80.65 0.10 54.22
N GLU A 162 -80.47 -1.23 54.22
CA GLU A 162 -81.56 -2.20 54.35
C GLU A 162 -81.67 -2.82 55.77
N GLU A 163 -80.75 -2.50 56.69
CA GLU A 163 -80.89 -2.69 58.15
C GLU A 163 -81.40 -1.41 58.85
#